data_AF-A0A1F8GC49-F1
#
_entry.id   AF-A0A1F8GC49-F1
#
_cell.length_a   1.000
_cell.length_b   1.000
_cell.length_c   1.000
_cell.angle_alpha   90.00
_cell.angle_beta   90.00
_cell.angle_gamma   90.00
#
_symmetry.space_group_name_H-M   'P 1'
#
loop_
_entity.id
_entity.type
_entity.pdbx_description
1 polymer ?
#
loop_
_entity_poly.entity_id
_entity_poly.type
_entity_poly.pdbx_seq_one_letter_code
_entity_poly.pdbx_strand_id
1 'polypeptide(L)'
;MKDKHRDVVMMVDGVKFYRHPNGGGLVAETAQVAPTVHIAPKAKVSGKAILEDFVRVTGRARVEGTVYASEYVTFGGNSVTTEGTYSGHKLIY
;
A
#
# COMPACT_ATOMS: atom_id res chain seq x y z
N MET A 1 -19.88 1.68 -5.57
CA MET A 1 -20.27 3.06 -5.95
C MET A 1 -19.20 3.60 -6.89
N LYS A 2 -19.61 3.84 -8.14
CA LYS A 2 -19.04 4.66 -9.23
C LYS A 2 -17.55 5.06 -9.14
N ASP A 3 -16.78 4.45 -10.04
CA ASP A 3 -15.55 5.00 -10.63
C ASP A 3 -15.68 6.50 -10.89
N LYS A 4 -14.92 7.29 -10.14
CA LYS A 4 -14.64 8.69 -10.43
C LYS A 4 -13.13 8.85 -10.37
N HIS A 5 -12.53 8.92 -11.57
CA HIS A 5 -11.23 9.53 -11.83
C HIS A 5 -10.20 9.38 -10.70
N ARG A 6 -9.68 8.17 -10.49
CA ARG A 6 -8.34 8.09 -9.92
C ARG A 6 -7.40 8.48 -11.04
N ASP A 7 -6.86 9.69 -10.97
CA ASP A 7 -5.85 10.13 -11.92
C ASP A 7 -4.70 9.12 -11.89
N VAL A 8 -4.48 8.43 -13.01
CA VAL A 8 -3.33 7.55 -13.17
C VAL A 8 -2.11 8.45 -13.03
N VAL A 9 -1.32 8.22 -11.99
CA VAL A 9 -0.11 9.00 -11.73
C VAL A 9 1.03 8.49 -12.60
N MET A 10 1.10 7.17 -12.80
CA MET A 10 2.12 6.52 -13.60
C MET A 10 1.69 5.11 -14.01
N MET A 11 2.33 4.59 -15.04
CA MET A 11 2.26 3.19 -15.45
C MET A 11 3.64 2.56 -15.29
N VAL A 12 3.69 1.36 -14.72
CA VAL A 12 4.90 0.54 -14.62
C VAL A 12 4.56 -0.83 -15.17
N ASP A 13 5.24 -1.27 -16.22
CA ASP A 13 5.05 -2.58 -16.86
C ASP A 13 3.56 -2.88 -17.18
N GLY A 14 2.85 -1.85 -17.66
CA GLY A 14 1.42 -1.96 -18.00
C GLY A 14 0.45 -1.87 -16.82
N VAL A 15 0.94 -1.75 -15.59
CA VAL A 15 0.12 -1.60 -14.37
C VAL A 15 -0.04 -0.13 -14.02
N LYS A 16 -1.29 0.32 -13.84
CA LYS A 16 -1.59 1.69 -13.42
C LYS A 16 -1.36 1.87 -11.93
N PHE A 17 -0.85 3.03 -11.55
CA PHE A 17 -0.71 3.48 -10.17
C PHE A 17 -1.50 4.76 -9.92
N TYR A 18 -2.10 4.82 -8.73
CA TYR A 18 -2.90 5.95 -8.26
C TYR A 18 -2.39 6.43 -6.90
N ARG A 19 -2.73 7.68 -6.53
CA ARG A 19 -2.50 8.14 -5.15
C ARG A 19 -3.53 7.56 -4.20
N HIS A 20 -3.07 7.04 -3.06
CA HIS A 20 -3.97 6.66 -1.98
C HIS A 20 -4.57 7.93 -1.33
N PRO A 21 -5.90 7.98 -1.09
CA PRO A 21 -6.54 9.17 -0.51
C PRO A 21 -6.01 9.53 0.87
N ASN A 22 -5.58 8.54 1.66
CA ASN A 22 -4.92 8.75 2.94
C ASN A 22 -3.40 8.64 2.78
N GLY A 23 -2.72 9.79 2.71
CA GLY A 23 -1.26 9.92 2.70
C GLY A 23 -0.62 10.18 1.33
N GLY A 24 -1.31 9.89 0.23
CA GLY A 24 -0.87 10.28 -1.12
C GLY A 24 0.22 9.42 -1.77
N GLY A 25 0.64 8.32 -1.15
CA GLY A 25 1.56 7.36 -1.74
C GLY A 25 0.94 6.52 -2.87
N LEU A 26 1.76 5.73 -3.55
CA LEU A 26 1.38 5.05 -4.79
C LEU A 26 0.80 3.66 -4.52
N VAL A 27 -0.36 3.36 -5.10
CA VAL A 27 -1.01 2.05 -5.03
C VAL A 27 -1.30 1.56 -6.44
N ALA A 28 -0.83 0.36 -6.76
CA ALA A 28 -1.12 -0.30 -8.02
C ALA A 28 -2.60 -0.67 -8.11
N GLU A 29 -3.16 -0.68 -9.32
CA GLU A 29 -4.55 -1.13 -9.55
C GLU A 29 -4.81 -2.59 -9.17
N THR A 30 -3.75 -3.38 -9.08
CA THR A 30 -3.79 -4.79 -8.69
C THR A 30 -3.86 -5.01 -7.17
N ALA A 31 -3.56 -3.99 -6.36
CA ALA A 31 -3.56 -4.06 -4.91
C ALA A 31 -4.90 -3.57 -4.32
N GLN A 32 -5.32 -4.19 -3.22
CA GLN A 32 -6.51 -3.82 -2.48
C GLN A 32 -6.09 -3.11 -1.19
N VAL A 33 -6.25 -1.80 -1.14
CA VAL A 33 -5.86 -0.98 0.01
C VAL A 33 -7.08 -0.21 0.49
N ALA A 34 -7.47 -0.42 1.74
CA ALA A 34 -8.62 0.25 2.32
C ALA A 34 -8.34 1.75 2.49
N PRO A 35 -9.35 2.64 2.33
CA PRO A 35 -9.17 4.09 2.52
C PRO A 35 -8.63 4.50 3.90
N THR A 36 -8.82 3.65 4.91
CA THR A 36 -8.31 3.85 6.28
C THR A 36 -6.81 3.68 6.39
N VAL A 37 -6.18 2.90 5.51
CA VAL A 37 -4.73 2.66 5.49
C VAL A 37 -3.99 3.94 5.14
N HIS A 38 -2.90 4.25 5.86
CA HIS A 38 -2.06 5.40 5.53
C HIS A 38 -0.89 5.00 4.65
N ILE A 39 -0.80 5.55 3.44
CA ILE A 39 0.34 5.33 2.53
C ILE A 39 1.07 6.67 2.33
N ALA A 40 2.26 6.80 2.90
CA ALA A 40 3.05 8.04 2.85
C ALA A 40 3.46 8.39 1.40
N PRO A 41 3.74 9.67 1.08
CA PRO A 41 3.95 10.12 -0.30
C PRO A 41 5.07 9.42 -1.09
N LYS A 42 6.06 8.83 -0.40
CA LYS A 42 7.20 8.10 -1.00
C LYS A 42 7.07 6.58 -0.90
N ALA A 43 6.01 6.07 -0.28
CA ALA A 43 5.73 4.66 -0.17
C ALA A 43 5.00 4.13 -1.40
N LYS A 44 5.17 2.83 -1.66
CA LYS A 44 4.55 2.14 -2.79
C LYS A 44 3.92 0.82 -2.33
N VAL A 45 2.69 0.57 -2.79
CA VAL A 45 2.01 -0.72 -2.64
C VAL A 45 1.68 -1.27 -4.01
N SER A 46 2.01 -2.53 -4.26
CA SER A 46 1.79 -3.19 -5.55
C SER A 46 1.64 -4.71 -5.42
N GLY A 47 1.47 -5.40 -6.54
CA GLY A 47 1.20 -6.84 -6.54
C GLY A 47 -0.25 -7.14 -6.12
N LYS A 48 -0.44 -8.24 -5.39
CA LYS A 48 -1.73 -8.72 -4.85
C LYS A 48 -1.91 -8.33 -3.38
N ALA A 49 -1.22 -7.28 -2.91
CA ALA A 49 -1.29 -6.87 -1.52
C ALA A 49 -2.72 -6.50 -1.10
N ILE A 50 -3.14 -6.95 0.08
CA ILE A 50 -4.39 -6.59 0.74
C ILE A 50 -4.05 -5.95 2.09
N LEU A 51 -4.32 -4.65 2.22
CA LEU A 51 -4.04 -3.88 3.44
C LEU A 51 -5.33 -3.23 3.94
N GLU A 52 -5.63 -3.43 5.22
CA GLU A 52 -6.86 -2.96 5.87
C GLU A 52 -6.63 -2.35 7.26
N ASP A 53 -7.71 -2.04 7.97
CA ASP A 53 -7.71 -1.42 9.30
C ASP A 53 -6.85 -0.15 9.41
N PHE A 54 -5.86 -0.15 10.32
CA PHE A 54 -4.99 0.97 10.66
C PHE A 54 -3.55 0.77 10.17
N VAL A 55 -3.36 -0.09 9.15
CA VAL A 55 -2.03 -0.31 8.57
C VAL A 55 -1.42 1.01 8.09
N ARG A 56 -0.09 1.13 8.26
CA ARG A 56 0.68 2.29 7.82
C ARG A 56 1.84 1.83 6.95
N VAL A 57 1.97 2.38 5.75
CA VAL A 57 3.14 2.23 4.89
C VAL A 57 3.82 3.59 4.79
N THR A 58 5.01 3.71 5.38
CA THR A 58 5.68 4.98 5.64
C THR A 58 7.11 5.00 5.08
N GLY A 59 7.74 6.17 5.07
CA GLY A 59 9.09 6.33 4.51
C GLY A 59 9.12 6.00 3.01
N ARG A 60 10.08 5.16 2.60
CA ARG A 60 10.20 4.61 1.24
C ARG A 60 9.83 3.12 1.20
N ALA A 61 9.08 2.63 2.18
CA ALA A 61 8.68 1.23 2.24
C ALA A 61 7.92 0.80 0.98
N ARG A 62 8.19 -0.43 0.54
CA ARG A 62 7.60 -1.08 -0.63
C ARG A 62 6.92 -2.36 -0.19
N VAL A 63 5.59 -2.38 -0.24
CA VAL A 63 4.80 -3.60 -0.02
C VAL A 63 4.39 -4.12 -1.39
N GLU A 64 4.99 -5.23 -1.81
CA GLU A 64 4.90 -5.78 -3.15
C GLU A 64 4.49 -7.26 -3.06
N GLY A 65 4.15 -7.88 -4.19
CA GLY A 65 3.81 -9.30 -4.21
C GLY A 65 2.53 -9.65 -3.43
N THR A 66 2.54 -10.75 -2.67
CA THR A 66 1.33 -11.32 -2.03
C THR A 66 1.38 -11.12 -0.51
N VAL A 67 0.99 -9.93 -0.06
CA VAL A 67 1.02 -9.54 1.36
C VAL A 67 -0.41 -9.31 1.86
N TYR A 68 -0.71 -9.82 3.05
CA TYR A 68 -1.92 -9.49 3.78
C TYR A 68 -1.52 -8.79 5.07
N ALA A 69 -2.07 -7.59 5.33
CA ALA A 69 -1.85 -6.92 6.60
C ALA A 69 -3.10 -6.22 7.13
N SER A 70 -3.31 -6.32 8.44
CA SER A 70 -4.44 -5.75 9.16
C SER A 70 -4.03 -5.20 10.53
N GLU A 71 -4.98 -4.68 11.30
CA GLU A 71 -4.76 -4.07 12.62
C GLU A 71 -3.78 -2.88 12.59
N TYR A 72 -2.68 -2.93 13.36
CA TYR A 72 -1.76 -1.81 13.62
C TYR A 72 -0.36 -2.01 13.04
N VAL A 73 -0.24 -2.79 11.97
CA VAL A 73 1.06 -3.04 11.32
C VAL A 73 1.60 -1.77 10.67
N THR A 74 2.88 -1.46 10.92
CA THR A 74 3.60 -0.39 10.22
C THR A 74 4.76 -0.94 9.42
N PHE A 75 4.71 -0.76 8.11
CA PHE A 75 5.86 -0.87 7.20
C PHE A 75 6.53 0.49 7.10
N GLY A 76 7.80 0.59 7.45
CA GLY A 76 8.54 1.85 7.50
C GLY A 76 9.94 1.76 6.92
N GLY A 77 10.70 2.84 7.06
CA GLY A 77 12.08 2.91 6.61
C GLY A 77 12.21 2.76 5.09
N ASN A 78 13.07 1.83 4.67
CA ASN A 78 13.24 1.42 3.27
C ASN A 78 12.88 -0.06 3.09
N SER A 79 12.03 -0.61 3.96
CA SER A 79 11.65 -2.02 3.93
C SER A 79 11.06 -2.42 2.59
N VAL A 80 11.34 -3.66 2.20
CA VAL A 80 10.70 -4.32 1.05
C VAL A 80 10.07 -5.60 1.56
N THR A 81 8.75 -5.72 1.43
CA THR A 81 8.00 -6.91 1.81
C THR A 81 7.29 -7.45 0.59
N THR A 82 7.57 -8.71 0.23
CA THR A 82 7.05 -9.34 -1.00
C THR A 82 6.00 -10.42 -0.74
N GLU A 83 5.93 -10.93 0.48
CA GLU A 83 5.00 -11.98 0.89
C GLU A 83 4.75 -11.96 2.39
N GLY A 84 3.65 -12.59 2.83
CA GLY A 84 3.38 -12.88 4.24
C GLY A 84 2.08 -12.28 4.76
N THR A 85 1.72 -12.71 5.97
CA THR A 85 0.53 -12.23 6.70
C THR A 85 0.97 -11.56 7.99
N TYR A 86 0.53 -10.32 8.20
CA TYR A 86 0.93 -9.48 9.32
C TYR A 86 -0.31 -8.91 10.02
N SER A 87 -0.41 -9.13 11.32
CA SER A 87 -1.45 -8.55 12.17
C SER A 87 -0.87 -8.22 13.54
N GLY A 88 -1.67 -7.61 14.42
CA GLY A 88 -1.21 -7.11 15.71
C GLY A 88 -0.54 -5.74 15.61
N HIS A 89 0.13 -5.39 16.70
CA HIS A 89 1.04 -4.25 16.76
C HIS A 89 2.44 -4.70 16.30
N LYS A 90 2.72 -4.57 15.01
CA LYS A 90 4.03 -4.94 14.42
C LYS A 90 4.67 -3.77 13.69
N LEU A 91 6.00 -3.75 13.76
CA LEU A 91 6.85 -2.80 13.05
C LEU A 91 7.77 -3.58 12.10
N ILE A 92 7.81 -3.16 10.85
CA ILE A 92 8.60 -3.78 9.77
C ILE A 92 9.41 -2.65 9.13
N TYR A 93 10.74 -2.74 9.17
CA TYR A 93 11.65 -1.65 8.78
C TYR A 93 12.77 -2.13 7.86
#